data_AF-A0A1Y1X7M4-F1
#
_entry.id   AF-A0A1Y1X7M4-F1
#
_cell.length_a   1.000
_cell.length_b   1.000
_cell.length_c   1.000
_cell.angle_alpha   90.00
_cell.angle_beta   90.00
_cell.angle_gamma   90.00
#
_symmetry.space_group_name_H-M   'P 1'
#
loop_
_entity.id
_entity.type
_entity.pdbx_description
1 polymer ?
#
loop_
_entity_poly.entity_id
_entity_poly.type
_entity_poly.pdbx_seq_one_letter_code
_entity_poly.pdbx_strand_id
1 'polypeptide(L)'
;MTYTKSNSYVDGSSHSSNISSPRIKSAYVKENIKASRNTQNVKSVVLNALAFTENEDVQIYTYVVNDFNNYSKNANLNITINLNLLSPANSTADTVDFFSLMDSYLQKKSTRYDIYFYDLIYTTEFEHYFLNLKEWIPQDHIDMFPYAEKSESFFYNNKLVGLPVYLDYTVLYYNDKLLKKYNKSVPKTWDDMIEIAKYILDEERKQNNTDLMGYNGGFIDAEIGTGGLYEFMYTFRDSVDDSFPDLISQNAVNALKTMKRIKNEISSDSIFKSIDYSIEKLMDGNGIFLKFGYFSW
;
A
#
# COMPACT_ATOMS: atom_id res chain seq x y z
N MET A 1 10.00 6.28 -4.89
CA MET A 1 10.67 7.50 -5.42
C MET A 1 11.67 7.11 -6.50
N THR A 2 11.34 7.29 -7.78
CA THR A 2 12.23 7.00 -8.92
C THR A 2 13.04 8.25 -9.24
N TYR A 3 14.32 8.25 -8.90
CA TYR A 3 15.24 9.29 -9.36
C TYR A 3 15.55 9.05 -10.84
N THR A 4 15.15 9.97 -11.72
CA THR A 4 15.53 9.97 -13.13
C THR A 4 16.01 11.33 -13.59
N LYS A 5 16.92 11.30 -14.56
CA LYS A 5 17.50 12.45 -15.25
C LYS A 5 16.44 13.02 -16.22
N SER A 6 16.20 14.32 -16.07
CA SER A 6 15.43 15.25 -16.92
C SER A 6 14.73 14.72 -18.19
N ASN A 7 13.41 14.94 -18.30
CA ASN A 7 12.77 15.56 -19.47
C ASN A 7 11.36 16.11 -19.15
N SER A 8 11.00 17.17 -19.87
CA SER A 8 9.86 18.08 -19.71
C SER A 8 8.61 17.69 -20.51
N TYR A 9 7.38 17.88 -19.98
CA TYR A 9 6.18 18.44 -20.65
C TYR A 9 4.94 18.41 -19.70
N VAL A 10 4.29 19.54 -19.35
CA VAL A 10 3.13 20.30 -19.93
C VAL A 10 1.72 19.76 -19.58
N ASP A 11 0.93 20.72 -19.10
CA ASP A 11 -0.41 20.78 -18.47
C ASP A 11 -1.61 20.36 -19.36
N GLY A 12 -2.71 19.95 -18.73
CA GLY A 12 -3.95 19.50 -19.38
C GLY A 12 -5.17 19.59 -18.47
N SER A 13 -5.90 20.69 -18.61
CA SER A 13 -7.09 21.13 -17.88
C SER A 13 -8.34 20.23 -17.98
N SER A 14 -9.14 20.31 -16.91
CA SER A 14 -10.46 19.73 -16.66
C SER A 14 -11.55 20.11 -17.67
N HIS A 15 -12.48 19.17 -17.93
CA HIS A 15 -13.81 19.45 -18.50
C HIS A 15 -14.86 18.58 -17.78
N SER A 16 -15.83 19.25 -17.14
CA SER A 16 -17.03 18.64 -16.56
C SER A 16 -18.22 18.79 -17.52
N SER A 17 -19.04 17.75 -17.66
CA SER A 17 -20.30 17.82 -18.38
C SER A 17 -21.45 17.29 -17.53
N ASN A 18 -22.31 18.21 -17.10
CA ASN A 18 -23.61 17.95 -16.49
C ASN A 18 -24.59 17.40 -17.53
N ILE A 19 -25.29 16.30 -17.21
CA ILE A 19 -26.44 15.85 -17.99
C ILE A 19 -27.66 15.78 -17.07
N SER A 20 -28.62 16.66 -17.35
CA SER A 20 -29.95 16.76 -16.72
C SER A 20 -30.90 15.67 -17.23
N SER A 21 -31.58 14.99 -16.30
CA SER A 21 -32.60 13.97 -16.59
C SER A 21 -34.00 14.58 -16.78
N PRO A 22 -34.77 14.18 -17.82
CA PRO A 22 -36.15 14.62 -17.99
C PRO A 22 -37.15 13.72 -17.24
N ARG A 23 -38.07 14.36 -16.50
CA ARG A 23 -39.23 13.75 -15.86
C ARG A 23 -40.23 13.21 -16.89
N ILE A 24 -40.70 11.98 -16.71
CA ILE A 24 -41.94 11.47 -17.33
C ILE A 24 -42.87 10.97 -16.21
N LYS A 25 -44.13 11.42 -16.25
CA LYS A 25 -45.23 11.04 -15.35
C LYS A 25 -46.22 10.08 -16.05
N SER A 26 -46.88 9.29 -15.20
CA SER A 26 -48.10 8.47 -15.43
C SER A 26 -47.85 7.07 -16.04
N ALA A 27 -48.58 6.01 -15.70
CA ALA A 27 -49.85 5.88 -14.99
C ALA A 27 -49.88 4.55 -14.20
N TYR A 28 -50.54 4.52 -13.04
CA TYR A 28 -50.78 3.29 -12.28
C TYR A 28 -51.93 2.50 -12.92
N VAL A 29 -51.63 1.31 -13.44
CA VAL A 29 -52.62 0.26 -13.73
C VAL A 29 -52.35 -0.90 -12.77
N LYS A 30 -53.33 -1.22 -11.92
CA LYS A 30 -53.28 -2.39 -11.04
C LYS A 30 -53.69 -3.63 -11.84
N GLU A 31 -52.74 -4.46 -12.22
CA GLU A 31 -53.00 -5.84 -12.64
C GLU A 31 -52.59 -6.83 -11.53
N ASN A 32 -53.56 -7.61 -11.06
CA ASN A 32 -53.37 -8.70 -10.12
C ASN A 32 -52.74 -9.89 -10.82
N ILE A 33 -51.41 -10.03 -10.77
CA ILE A 33 -50.73 -11.25 -11.21
C ILE A 33 -50.59 -12.18 -9.99
N LYS A 34 -51.36 -13.28 -9.99
CA LYS A 34 -51.07 -14.45 -9.14
C LYS A 34 -49.76 -15.06 -9.63
N ALA A 35 -48.64 -14.73 -8.98
CA ALA A 35 -47.38 -15.41 -9.22
C ALA A 35 -47.44 -16.83 -8.65
N SER A 36 -47.50 -17.84 -9.53
CA SER A 36 -47.17 -19.22 -9.18
C SER A 36 -45.70 -19.26 -8.76
N ARG A 37 -45.43 -19.52 -7.47
CA ARG A 37 -44.06 -19.76 -6.99
C ARG A 37 -43.56 -21.08 -7.55
N ASN A 38 -42.82 -21.01 -8.65
CA ASN A 38 -41.97 -22.09 -9.09
C ASN A 38 -40.70 -22.01 -8.22
N THR A 39 -40.69 -22.69 -7.08
CA THR A 39 -39.53 -22.79 -6.20
C THR A 39 -38.51 -23.73 -6.84
N GLN A 40 -37.80 -23.25 -7.86
CA GLN A 40 -36.49 -23.80 -8.15
C GLN A 40 -35.62 -23.55 -6.92
N ASN A 41 -34.94 -24.59 -6.42
CA ASN A 41 -33.94 -24.46 -5.37
C ASN A 41 -32.84 -23.52 -5.89
N VAL A 42 -32.96 -22.24 -5.59
CA VAL A 42 -31.91 -21.25 -5.86
C VAL A 42 -30.78 -21.58 -4.90
N LYS A 43 -29.76 -22.28 -5.41
CA LYS A 43 -28.58 -22.66 -4.62
C LYS A 43 -27.80 -21.38 -4.33
N SER A 44 -27.91 -20.84 -3.11
CA SER A 44 -27.08 -19.72 -2.68
C SER A 44 -25.66 -20.21 -2.37
N VAL A 45 -24.67 -19.51 -2.89
CA VAL A 45 -23.25 -19.77 -2.59
C VAL A 45 -22.82 -18.85 -1.46
N VAL A 46 -22.18 -19.41 -0.44
CA VAL A 46 -21.59 -18.65 0.66
C VAL A 46 -20.10 -18.92 0.67
N LEU A 47 -19.30 -17.87 0.54
CA LEU A 47 -17.85 -17.90 0.58
C LEU A 47 -17.38 -17.27 1.90
N ASN A 48 -16.33 -17.82 2.50
CA ASN A 48 -15.76 -17.28 3.74
C ASN A 48 -14.39 -16.67 3.44
N ALA A 49 -14.25 -15.38 3.67
CA ALA A 49 -12.99 -14.68 3.55
C ALA A 49 -12.31 -14.55 4.92
N LEU A 50 -10.99 -14.68 4.96
CA LEU A 50 -10.15 -14.43 6.13
C LEU A 50 -9.27 -13.20 5.87
N ALA A 51 -9.24 -12.27 6.82
CA ALA A 51 -8.38 -11.09 6.77
C ALA A 51 -7.89 -10.72 8.17
N PHE A 52 -6.83 -9.91 8.24
CA PHE A 52 -6.32 -9.33 9.47
C PHE A 52 -6.07 -7.83 9.30
N THR A 53 -6.29 -7.06 10.37
CA THR A 53 -5.90 -5.65 10.44
C THR A 53 -5.51 -5.25 11.86
N GLU A 54 -4.52 -4.39 11.97
CA GLU A 54 -4.17 -3.70 13.22
C GLU A 54 -5.13 -2.53 13.51
N ASN A 55 -5.81 -2.01 12.48
CA ASN A 55 -6.69 -0.84 12.59
C ASN A 55 -7.96 -1.00 11.75
N GLU A 56 -9.08 -1.23 12.44
CA GLU A 56 -10.39 -1.46 11.80
C GLU A 56 -10.92 -0.26 11.02
N ASP A 57 -10.51 0.96 11.39
CA ASP A 57 -11.01 2.21 10.80
C ASP A 57 -10.47 2.44 9.38
N VAL A 58 -9.33 1.83 9.03
CA VAL A 58 -8.63 2.07 7.76
C VAL A 58 -8.58 0.85 6.85
N GLN A 59 -9.08 -0.32 7.28
CA GLN A 59 -9.02 -1.52 6.44
C GLN A 59 -10.03 -1.49 5.26
N ILE A 60 -9.60 -2.00 4.11
CA ILE A 60 -10.39 -2.00 2.87
C ILE A 60 -11.26 -3.26 2.69
N TYR A 61 -10.98 -4.34 3.43
CA TYR A 61 -11.61 -5.65 3.25
C TYR A 61 -13.13 -5.59 3.42
N THR A 62 -13.61 -4.91 4.47
CA THR A 62 -15.03 -4.72 4.75
C THR A 62 -15.72 -3.94 3.63
N TYR A 63 -15.06 -2.92 3.09
CA TYR A 63 -15.59 -2.13 1.98
C TYR A 63 -15.76 -3.01 0.73
N VAL A 64 -14.72 -3.72 0.32
CA VAL A 64 -14.73 -4.59 -0.88
C VAL A 64 -15.76 -5.71 -0.75
N VAL A 65 -15.82 -6.37 0.41
CA VAL A 65 -16.79 -7.45 0.66
C VAL A 65 -18.23 -6.91 0.64
N ASN A 66 -18.48 -5.75 1.25
CA ASN A 66 -19.82 -5.16 1.24
C ASN A 66 -20.23 -4.69 -0.15
N ASP A 67 -19.33 -4.08 -0.90
CA ASP A 67 -19.58 -3.66 -2.28
C ASP A 67 -19.91 -4.85 -3.17
N PHE A 68 -19.11 -5.92 -3.11
CA PHE A 68 -19.41 -7.17 -3.82
C PHE A 68 -20.76 -7.78 -3.41
N ASN A 69 -21.05 -7.85 -2.10
CA ASN A 69 -22.32 -8.40 -1.62
C ASN A 69 -23.53 -7.59 -2.10
N ASN A 70 -23.39 -6.26 -2.22
CA ASN A 70 -24.42 -5.40 -2.79
C ASN A 70 -24.57 -5.62 -4.30
N TYR A 71 -23.45 -5.70 -5.03
CA TYR A 71 -23.44 -6.03 -6.45
C TYR A 71 -24.10 -7.39 -6.72
N SER A 72 -23.72 -8.44 -5.97
CA SER A 72 -24.25 -9.80 -6.08
C SER A 72 -25.77 -9.85 -5.91
N LYS A 73 -26.32 -9.09 -4.94
CA LYS A 73 -27.77 -8.94 -4.75
C LYS A 73 -28.43 -8.28 -5.96
N ASN A 74 -27.87 -7.17 -6.45
CA ASN A 74 -28.44 -6.41 -7.57
C ASN A 74 -28.37 -7.19 -8.89
N ALA A 75 -27.31 -7.96 -9.10
CA ALA A 75 -27.10 -8.80 -10.27
C ALA A 75 -27.72 -10.20 -10.14
N ASN A 76 -28.43 -10.50 -9.03
CA ASN A 76 -29.04 -11.80 -8.73
C ASN A 76 -28.07 -12.99 -8.82
N LEU A 77 -26.81 -12.80 -8.41
CA LEU A 77 -25.79 -13.87 -8.45
C LEU A 77 -26.02 -14.92 -7.36
N ASN A 78 -26.74 -14.58 -6.29
CA ASN A 78 -26.95 -15.41 -5.10
C ASN A 78 -25.63 -15.89 -4.45
N ILE A 79 -24.60 -15.03 -4.49
CA ILE A 79 -23.31 -15.24 -3.84
C ILE A 79 -23.20 -14.28 -2.65
N THR A 80 -22.82 -14.79 -1.48
CA THR A 80 -22.52 -13.96 -0.31
C THR A 80 -21.11 -14.27 0.17
N ILE A 81 -20.31 -13.24 0.43
CA ILE A 81 -19.02 -13.35 1.09
C ILE A 81 -19.19 -12.98 2.57
N ASN A 82 -18.82 -13.89 3.46
CA ASN A 82 -18.69 -13.67 4.89
C ASN A 82 -17.25 -13.29 5.22
N LEU A 83 -17.03 -12.05 5.67
CA LEU A 83 -15.71 -11.61 6.12
C LEU A 83 -15.47 -12.04 7.56
N ASN A 84 -14.38 -12.77 7.78
CA ASN A 84 -13.84 -13.11 9.09
C ASN A 84 -12.61 -12.22 9.30
N LEU A 85 -12.84 -11.01 9.82
CA LEU A 85 -11.79 -10.03 10.09
C LEU A 85 -11.24 -10.25 11.49
N LEU A 86 -9.95 -10.56 11.58
CA LEU A 86 -9.21 -10.60 12.84
C LEU A 86 -8.59 -9.23 13.12
N SER A 87 -8.70 -8.78 14.36
CA SER A 87 -8.17 -7.50 14.82
C SER A 87 -7.87 -7.55 16.32
N PRO A 88 -7.14 -6.56 16.87
CA PRO A 88 -6.97 -6.43 18.32
C PRO A 88 -8.28 -6.33 19.11
N ALA A 89 -9.40 -5.98 18.47
CA ALA A 89 -10.71 -5.90 19.13
C ALA A 89 -11.35 -7.28 19.37
N ASN A 90 -10.97 -8.31 18.60
CA ASN A 90 -11.60 -9.63 18.66
C ASN A 90 -10.63 -10.82 18.72
N SER A 91 -9.32 -10.57 18.65
CA SER A 91 -8.26 -11.56 18.65
C SER A 91 -7.06 -11.04 19.45
N THR A 92 -6.30 -11.95 20.05
CA THR A 92 -4.98 -11.63 20.64
C THR A 92 -3.84 -11.83 19.66
N ALA A 93 -4.14 -12.25 18.42
CA ALA A 93 -3.14 -12.48 17.38
C ALA A 93 -2.61 -11.14 16.86
N ASP A 94 -1.30 -11.06 16.69
CA ASP A 94 -0.66 -10.04 15.87
C ASP A 94 -0.54 -10.49 14.40
N THR A 95 0.14 -9.68 13.60
CA THR A 95 0.43 -9.97 12.19
C THR A 95 1.16 -11.31 12.00
N VAL A 96 2.14 -11.65 12.85
CA VAL A 96 2.93 -12.90 12.74
C VAL A 96 2.09 -14.12 13.12
N ASP A 97 1.30 -13.99 14.19
CA ASP A 97 0.35 -15.02 14.62
C ASP A 97 -0.71 -15.28 13.53
N PHE A 98 -1.17 -14.23 12.85
CA PHE A 98 -2.13 -14.35 11.75
C PHE A 98 -1.58 -15.21 10.60
N PHE A 99 -0.35 -14.97 10.16
CA PHE A 99 0.25 -15.78 9.10
C PHE A 99 0.53 -17.22 9.55
N SER A 100 0.93 -17.42 10.80
CA SER A 100 1.09 -18.76 11.39
C SER A 100 -0.24 -19.53 11.45
N LEU A 101 -1.34 -18.84 11.76
CA LEU A 101 -2.69 -19.40 11.73
C LEU A 101 -3.08 -19.81 10.31
N MET A 102 -2.82 -18.94 9.33
CA MET A 102 -3.11 -19.19 7.93
C MET A 102 -2.32 -20.40 7.41
N ASP A 103 -1.01 -20.46 7.65
CA ASP A 103 -0.16 -21.60 7.32
C ASP A 103 -0.73 -22.91 7.89
N SER A 104 -1.11 -22.90 9.18
CA SER A 104 -1.71 -24.08 9.83
C SER A 104 -3.00 -24.54 9.13
N TYR A 105 -3.85 -23.62 8.69
CA TYR A 105 -5.08 -23.95 7.97
C TYR A 105 -4.80 -24.51 6.57
N LEU A 106 -3.85 -23.91 5.85
CA LEU A 106 -3.47 -24.32 4.51
C LEU A 106 -2.79 -25.70 4.52
N GLN A 107 -1.86 -25.94 5.44
CA GLN A 107 -1.22 -27.25 5.64
C GLN A 107 -2.23 -28.36 5.95
N LYS A 108 -3.25 -28.05 6.76
CA LYS A 108 -4.34 -28.99 7.08
C LYS A 108 -5.37 -29.15 5.96
N LYS A 109 -5.21 -28.44 4.83
CA LYS A 109 -6.18 -28.40 3.73
C LYS A 109 -7.58 -28.06 4.23
N SER A 110 -7.66 -27.10 5.15
CA SER A 110 -8.91 -26.68 5.77
C SER A 110 -9.85 -26.10 4.72
N THR A 111 -11.12 -26.49 4.74
CA THR A 111 -12.18 -25.89 3.91
C THR A 111 -12.93 -24.77 4.64
N ARG A 112 -12.29 -24.18 5.65
CA ARG A 112 -12.92 -23.15 6.51
C ARG A 112 -13.05 -21.81 5.81
N TYR A 113 -12.07 -21.47 4.97
CA TYR A 113 -12.02 -20.22 4.23
C TYR A 113 -11.76 -20.50 2.76
N ASP A 114 -12.42 -19.71 1.92
CA ASP A 114 -12.36 -19.77 0.47
C ASP A 114 -11.49 -18.64 -0.11
N ILE A 115 -11.40 -17.52 0.60
CA ILE A 115 -10.66 -16.32 0.20
C ILE A 115 -9.72 -15.93 1.34
N TYR A 116 -8.46 -15.64 1.01
CA TYR A 116 -7.46 -15.19 1.98
C TYR A 116 -6.93 -13.82 1.55
N PHE A 117 -7.06 -12.83 2.42
CA PHE A 117 -6.36 -11.56 2.30
C PHE A 117 -5.05 -11.66 3.07
N TYR A 118 -3.93 -11.51 2.39
CA TYR A 118 -2.59 -11.69 2.96
C TYR A 118 -1.59 -10.75 2.30
N ASP A 119 -0.47 -10.51 2.97
CA ASP A 119 0.61 -9.67 2.44
C ASP A 119 1.41 -10.43 1.37
N LEU A 120 1.70 -9.76 0.25
CA LEU A 120 2.41 -10.30 -0.90
C LEU A 120 3.80 -10.86 -0.55
N ILE A 121 4.40 -10.46 0.58
CA ILE A 121 5.68 -11.02 1.02
C ILE A 121 5.59 -12.53 1.34
N TYR A 122 4.39 -13.04 1.64
CA TYR A 122 4.18 -14.46 1.93
C TYR A 122 3.76 -15.30 0.72
N THR A 123 3.70 -14.73 -0.48
CA THR A 123 3.26 -15.45 -1.68
C THR A 123 4.06 -16.74 -1.90
N THR A 124 5.39 -16.69 -1.75
CA THR A 124 6.27 -17.87 -1.93
C THR A 124 6.02 -18.99 -0.91
N GLU A 125 5.44 -18.67 0.24
CA GLU A 125 5.10 -19.66 1.27
C GLU A 125 3.74 -20.32 1.01
N PHE A 126 2.79 -19.58 0.44
CA PHE A 126 1.40 -20.04 0.34
C PHE A 126 0.94 -20.45 -1.07
N GLU A 127 1.69 -20.08 -2.09
CA GLU A 127 1.40 -20.34 -3.50
C GLU A 127 0.94 -21.76 -3.85
N HIS A 128 1.53 -22.80 -3.26
CA HIS A 128 1.23 -24.19 -3.60
C HIS A 128 -0.13 -24.65 -3.05
N TYR A 129 -0.74 -23.86 -2.16
CA TYR A 129 -2.09 -24.09 -1.65
C TYR A 129 -3.17 -23.36 -2.47
N PHE A 130 -2.81 -22.35 -3.28
CA PHE A 130 -3.76 -21.53 -3.99
C PHE A 130 -4.03 -21.98 -5.43
N LEU A 131 -5.21 -21.60 -5.92
CA LEU A 131 -5.65 -21.85 -7.29
C LEU A 131 -4.84 -20.98 -8.25
N ASN A 132 -4.56 -21.52 -9.44
CA ASN A 132 -4.02 -20.74 -10.54
C ASN A 132 -5.13 -19.91 -11.19
N LEU A 133 -5.24 -18.63 -10.82
CA LEU A 133 -6.30 -17.73 -11.31
C LEU A 133 -6.28 -17.51 -12.82
N LYS A 134 -5.15 -17.75 -13.51
CA LYS A 134 -5.07 -17.72 -14.99
C LYS A 134 -6.03 -18.71 -15.65
N GLU A 135 -6.41 -19.78 -14.97
CA GLU A 135 -7.34 -20.78 -15.50
C GLU A 135 -8.82 -20.35 -15.33
N TRP A 136 -9.07 -19.31 -14.53
CA TRP A 136 -10.43 -18.92 -14.10
C TRP A 136 -10.81 -17.49 -14.48
N ILE A 137 -9.82 -16.63 -14.71
CA ILE A 137 -10.02 -15.20 -14.96
C ILE A 137 -9.63 -14.87 -16.41
N PRO A 138 -10.47 -14.12 -17.16
CA PRO A 138 -10.14 -13.70 -18.52
C PRO A 138 -8.84 -12.88 -18.55
N GLN A 139 -8.02 -13.05 -19.60
CA GLN A 139 -6.77 -12.31 -19.75
C GLN A 139 -6.97 -10.79 -19.67
N ASP A 140 -8.03 -10.26 -20.29
CA ASP A 140 -8.36 -8.84 -20.23
C ASP A 140 -8.51 -8.29 -18.80
N HIS A 141 -8.93 -9.11 -17.83
CA HIS A 141 -8.99 -8.71 -16.42
C HIS A 141 -7.61 -8.76 -15.75
N ILE A 142 -6.75 -9.69 -16.15
CA ILE A 142 -5.37 -9.78 -15.66
C ILE A 142 -4.57 -8.58 -16.18
N ASP A 143 -4.80 -8.18 -17.43
CA ASP A 143 -4.14 -7.04 -18.09
C ASP A 143 -4.49 -5.69 -17.45
N MET A 144 -5.56 -5.62 -16.65
CA MET A 144 -5.86 -4.46 -15.81
C MET A 144 -4.80 -4.25 -14.70
N PHE A 145 -4.02 -5.28 -14.37
CA PHE A 145 -3.00 -5.28 -13.34
C PHE A 145 -1.60 -5.55 -13.95
N PRO A 146 -1.05 -4.63 -14.76
CA PRO A 146 0.20 -4.85 -15.50
C PRO A 146 1.42 -5.10 -14.60
N TYR A 147 1.35 -4.70 -13.31
CA TYR A 147 2.37 -4.98 -12.32
C TYR A 147 2.30 -6.41 -11.76
N ALA A 148 1.12 -7.03 -11.76
CA ALA A 148 0.94 -8.38 -11.27
C ALA A 148 1.78 -9.34 -12.13
N GLU A 149 1.64 -9.31 -13.45
CA GLU A 149 2.38 -10.22 -14.36
C GLU A 149 3.91 -10.05 -14.34
N LYS A 150 4.41 -8.88 -13.94
CA LYS A 150 5.85 -8.59 -13.90
C LYS A 150 6.47 -8.85 -12.53
N SER A 151 5.67 -9.17 -11.53
CA SER A 151 6.10 -9.31 -10.15
C SER A 151 6.02 -10.77 -9.72
N GLU A 152 7.14 -11.29 -9.24
CA GLU A 152 7.21 -12.60 -8.59
C GLU A 152 6.33 -12.68 -7.32
N SER A 153 5.85 -11.53 -6.83
CA SER A 153 4.96 -11.44 -5.67
C SER A 153 3.51 -11.85 -5.97
N PHE A 154 3.10 -11.89 -7.24
CA PHE A 154 1.77 -12.38 -7.64
C PHE A 154 1.84 -13.62 -8.55
N PHE A 155 3.01 -13.83 -9.15
CA PHE A 155 3.29 -14.92 -10.06
C PHE A 155 4.42 -15.79 -9.55
N TYR A 156 4.14 -17.07 -9.38
CA TYR A 156 5.20 -18.04 -9.13
C TYR A 156 4.96 -19.32 -9.90
N ASN A 157 6.04 -19.90 -10.46
CA ASN A 157 5.97 -21.09 -11.32
C ASN A 157 4.87 -20.99 -12.41
N ASN A 158 4.74 -19.81 -13.02
CA ASN A 158 3.74 -19.50 -14.05
C ASN A 158 2.27 -19.60 -13.57
N LYS A 159 2.02 -19.57 -12.26
CA LYS A 159 0.69 -19.50 -11.66
C LYS A 159 0.42 -18.10 -11.14
N LEU A 160 -0.75 -17.56 -11.46
CA LEU A 160 -1.28 -16.36 -10.81
C LEU A 160 -1.99 -16.78 -9.53
N VAL A 161 -1.44 -16.49 -8.36
CA VAL A 161 -1.95 -17.01 -7.07
C VAL A 161 -2.71 -15.98 -6.24
N GLY A 162 -2.79 -14.74 -6.72
CA GLY A 162 -3.52 -13.67 -6.06
C GLY A 162 -3.74 -12.47 -6.98
N LEU A 163 -4.65 -11.58 -6.60
CA LEU A 163 -4.86 -10.29 -7.26
C LEU A 163 -4.67 -9.16 -6.25
N PRO A 164 -4.12 -8.01 -6.66
CA PRO A 164 -3.96 -6.87 -5.77
C PRO A 164 -5.33 -6.30 -5.39
N VAL A 165 -5.53 -6.09 -4.08
CA VAL A 165 -6.76 -5.49 -3.52
C VAL A 165 -6.56 -3.99 -3.31
N TYR A 166 -5.41 -3.63 -2.75
CA TYR A 166 -4.93 -2.25 -2.64
C TYR A 166 -3.41 -2.28 -2.71
N LEU A 167 -2.83 -1.12 -3.04
CA LEU A 167 -1.39 -0.90 -3.06
C LEU A 167 -1.09 0.26 -2.14
N ASP A 168 -0.12 0.06 -1.25
CA ASP A 168 0.50 1.15 -0.50
C ASP A 168 1.85 1.48 -1.15
N TYR A 169 2.24 2.75 -1.06
CA TYR A 169 3.50 3.23 -1.58
C TYR A 169 4.09 4.26 -0.64
N THR A 170 5.41 4.20 -0.49
CA THR A 170 6.15 5.16 0.31
C THR A 170 6.49 6.39 -0.53
N VAL A 171 6.36 7.55 0.09
CA VAL A 171 6.66 8.85 -0.52
C VAL A 171 7.67 9.61 0.32
N LEU A 172 8.34 10.58 -0.30
CA LEU A 172 9.10 11.59 0.43
C LEU A 172 8.19 12.79 0.67
N TYR A 173 7.87 13.04 1.93
CA TYR A 173 7.33 14.29 2.40
C TYR A 173 8.45 15.32 2.55
N TYR A 174 8.15 16.57 2.22
CA TYR A 174 9.06 17.68 2.42
C TYR A 174 8.30 18.91 2.91
N ASN A 175 8.97 19.74 3.70
CA ASN A 175 8.40 20.97 4.21
C ASN A 175 8.54 22.11 3.21
N ASP A 176 7.52 22.29 2.38
CA ASP A 176 7.48 23.33 1.34
C ASP A 176 7.67 24.74 1.91
N LYS A 177 7.20 25.03 3.14
CA LYS A 177 7.40 26.34 3.78
C LYS A 177 8.87 26.60 4.08
N LEU A 178 9.59 25.61 4.63
CA LEU A 178 11.03 25.72 4.90
C LEU A 178 11.84 25.79 3.60
N LEU A 179 11.51 24.97 2.60
CA LEU A 179 12.19 25.03 1.29
C LEU A 179 12.04 26.41 0.65
N LYS A 180 10.83 26.99 0.66
CA LYS A 180 10.58 28.35 0.15
C LYS A 180 11.29 29.43 0.97
N LYS A 181 11.25 29.34 2.31
CA LYS A 181 11.94 30.28 3.21
C LYS A 181 13.43 30.39 2.88
N TYR A 182 14.06 29.27 2.57
CA TYR A 182 15.49 29.17 2.29
C TYR A 182 15.86 29.11 0.79
N ASN A 183 14.88 29.36 -0.08
CA ASN A 183 15.05 29.34 -1.54
C ASN A 183 15.71 28.04 -2.05
N LYS A 184 15.21 26.89 -1.58
CA LYS A 184 15.66 25.55 -1.96
C LYS A 184 14.62 24.84 -2.82
N SER A 185 15.09 24.03 -3.77
CA SER A 185 14.24 23.12 -4.53
C SER A 185 14.07 21.78 -3.82
N VAL A 186 13.04 21.02 -4.19
CA VAL A 186 12.89 19.62 -3.75
C VAL A 186 14.13 18.82 -4.19
N PRO A 187 14.77 18.05 -3.28
CA PRO A 187 16.00 17.33 -3.59
C PRO A 187 15.76 16.24 -4.64
N LYS A 188 16.75 16.05 -5.52
CA LYS A 188 16.73 14.99 -6.55
C LYS A 188 17.81 13.93 -6.33
N THR A 189 18.62 14.08 -5.29
CA THR A 189 19.66 13.13 -4.90
C THR A 189 19.77 13.11 -3.38
N TRP A 190 20.39 12.05 -2.84
CA TRP A 190 20.70 11.98 -1.41
C TRP A 190 21.67 13.09 -0.98
N ASP A 191 22.65 13.45 -1.82
CA ASP A 191 23.56 14.55 -1.52
C ASP A 191 22.83 15.90 -1.47
N ASP A 192 21.94 16.19 -2.43
CA ASP A 192 21.10 17.40 -2.37
C ASP A 192 20.28 17.43 -1.07
N MET A 193 19.66 16.31 -0.70
CA MET A 193 18.86 16.21 0.52
C MET A 193 19.69 16.50 1.77
N ILE A 194 20.90 15.91 1.87
CA ILE A 194 21.82 16.13 2.98
C ILE A 194 22.24 17.60 3.05
N GLU A 195 22.65 18.19 1.94
CA GLU A 195 23.09 19.58 1.89
C GLU A 195 21.96 20.56 2.25
N ILE A 196 20.77 20.35 1.68
CA ILE A 196 19.60 21.18 1.95
C ILE A 196 19.17 21.06 3.42
N ALA A 197 19.02 19.84 3.94
CA ALA A 197 18.59 19.62 5.32
C ALA A 197 19.60 20.21 6.31
N LYS A 198 20.91 19.99 6.09
CA LYS A 198 21.97 20.53 6.94
C LYS A 198 21.95 22.06 6.95
N TYR A 199 21.82 22.69 5.78
CA TYR A 199 21.71 24.14 5.68
C TYR A 199 20.49 24.69 6.46
N ILE A 200 19.31 24.08 6.27
CA ILE A 200 18.09 24.53 6.95
C ILE A 200 18.20 24.33 8.47
N LEU A 201 18.70 23.18 8.94
CA LEU A 201 18.94 22.92 10.35
C LEU A 201 19.85 23.98 10.98
N ASP A 202 20.95 24.33 10.32
CA ASP A 202 21.91 25.30 10.83
C ASP A 202 21.36 26.74 10.84
N GLU A 203 20.59 27.14 9.83
CA GLU A 203 19.94 28.46 9.79
C GLU A 203 18.79 28.59 10.81
N GLU A 204 18.02 27.53 11.03
CA GLU A 204 16.95 27.49 12.04
C GLU A 204 17.53 27.51 13.46
N ARG A 205 18.66 26.81 13.71
CA ARG A 205 19.38 26.88 15.00
C ARG A 205 19.86 28.29 15.33
N LYS A 206 20.34 29.06 14.34
CA LYS A 206 20.72 30.48 14.53
C LYS A 206 19.52 31.36 14.95
N GLN A 207 18.30 30.92 14.64
CA GLN A 207 17.04 31.56 15.03
C GLN A 207 16.43 30.94 16.31
N ASN A 208 17.19 30.14 17.06
CA ASN A 208 16.75 29.39 18.25
C ASN A 208 15.67 28.32 18.02
N ASN A 209 15.46 27.89 16.77
CA ASN A 209 14.66 26.70 16.49
C ASN A 209 15.56 25.46 16.54
N THR A 210 15.53 24.75 17.66
CA THR A 210 16.35 23.55 17.90
C THR A 210 15.56 22.24 17.79
N ASP A 211 14.24 22.30 17.62
CA ASP A 211 13.34 21.14 17.59
C ASP A 211 12.89 20.79 16.17
N LEU A 212 13.87 20.76 15.25
CA LEU A 212 13.65 20.48 13.83
C LEU A 212 14.31 19.14 13.46
N MET A 213 13.53 18.25 12.85
CA MET A 213 14.00 16.98 12.32
C MET A 213 14.47 17.14 10.87
N GLY A 214 15.72 16.79 10.57
CA GLY A 214 16.26 16.89 9.21
C GLY A 214 15.73 15.82 8.27
N TYR A 215 15.93 14.54 8.62
CA TYR A 215 15.40 13.42 7.86
C TYR A 215 15.12 12.20 8.75
N ASN A 216 14.06 11.47 8.40
CA ASN A 216 13.89 10.08 8.81
C ASN A 216 13.41 9.20 7.65
N GLY A 217 13.94 7.98 7.59
CA GLY A 217 13.59 6.96 6.60
C GLY A 217 12.81 5.76 7.15
N GLY A 218 12.51 5.76 8.45
CA GLY A 218 11.78 4.66 9.10
C GLY A 218 12.64 3.42 9.35
N PHE A 219 13.85 3.57 9.88
CA PHE A 219 14.83 2.48 10.08
C PHE A 219 14.70 1.79 11.44
N ILE A 220 13.48 1.45 11.83
CA ILE A 220 13.18 0.83 13.13
C ILE A 220 13.54 -0.67 13.17
N ASP A 221 13.62 -1.24 14.36
CA ASP A 221 13.87 -2.68 14.54
C ASP A 221 12.57 -3.49 14.40
N ALA A 222 12.00 -3.46 13.19
CA ALA A 222 10.78 -4.17 12.81
C ALA A 222 10.74 -4.40 11.28
N GLU A 223 9.70 -5.08 10.79
CA GLU A 223 9.47 -5.31 9.36
C GLU A 223 9.53 -3.99 8.54
N ILE A 224 8.86 -2.94 9.02
CA ILE A 224 8.88 -1.60 8.40
C ILE A 224 10.31 -1.08 8.19
N GLY A 225 11.21 -1.34 9.14
CA GLY A 225 12.61 -0.94 9.02
C GLY A 225 13.41 -1.76 8.02
N THR A 226 13.06 -3.03 7.83
CA THR A 226 13.62 -3.86 6.76
C THR A 226 13.18 -3.35 5.40
N GLY A 227 11.90 -3.00 5.24
CA GLY A 227 11.40 -2.30 4.04
C GLY A 227 12.11 -0.97 3.80
N GLY A 228 12.28 -0.15 4.85
CA GLY A 228 13.03 1.10 4.80
C GLY A 228 14.48 0.93 4.35
N LEU A 229 15.19 -0.06 4.88
CA LEU A 229 16.55 -0.39 4.48
C LEU A 229 16.61 -0.89 3.03
N TYR A 230 15.70 -1.78 2.64
CA TYR A 230 15.61 -2.32 1.29
C TYR A 230 15.41 -1.19 0.27
N GLU A 231 14.41 -0.34 0.47
CA GLU A 231 14.14 0.79 -0.42
C GLU A 231 15.32 1.75 -0.50
N PHE A 232 15.97 2.03 0.63
CA PHE A 232 17.14 2.90 0.65
C PHE A 232 18.28 2.31 -0.19
N MET A 233 18.64 1.05 0.04
CA MET A 233 19.67 0.37 -0.74
C MET A 233 19.30 0.26 -2.22
N TYR A 234 18.02 0.04 -2.52
CA TYR A 234 17.51 -0.01 -3.89
C TYR A 234 17.74 1.29 -4.68
N THR A 235 17.87 2.44 -4.01
CA THR A 235 18.21 3.71 -4.69
C THR A 235 19.66 3.79 -5.20
N PHE A 236 20.53 2.84 -4.83
CA PHE A 236 21.94 2.78 -5.25
C PHE A 236 22.19 1.79 -6.40
N ARG A 237 21.13 1.31 -7.07
CA ARG A 237 21.25 0.55 -8.32
C ARG A 237 21.81 1.41 -9.46
N ASP A 238 22.41 0.76 -10.46
CA ASP A 238 23.10 1.48 -11.55
C ASP A 238 22.10 2.13 -12.52
N SER A 239 20.96 1.49 -12.78
CA SER A 239 19.86 1.98 -13.61
C SER A 239 18.50 1.77 -12.95
N VAL A 240 17.50 2.54 -13.38
CA VAL A 240 16.14 2.47 -12.82
C VAL A 240 15.47 1.11 -12.98
N ASP A 241 15.83 0.38 -14.03
CA ASP A 241 15.31 -0.94 -14.39
C ASP A 241 16.13 -2.09 -13.77
N ASP A 242 17.23 -1.79 -13.08
CA ASP A 242 18.05 -2.82 -12.45
C ASP A 242 17.38 -3.37 -11.18
N SER A 243 17.73 -4.61 -10.85
CA SER A 243 17.35 -5.26 -9.61
C SER A 243 18.01 -4.61 -8.39
N PHE A 244 17.69 -5.13 -7.21
CA PHE A 244 18.37 -4.76 -5.98
C PHE A 244 19.90 -4.94 -6.10
N PRO A 245 20.72 -3.98 -5.63
CA PRO A 245 22.17 -4.10 -5.70
C PRO A 245 22.69 -5.33 -4.96
N ASP A 246 23.70 -5.99 -5.51
CA ASP A 246 24.36 -7.11 -4.82
C ASP A 246 24.88 -6.65 -3.44
N LEU A 247 24.62 -7.45 -2.40
CA LEU A 247 24.90 -7.11 -1.00
C LEU A 247 26.40 -6.90 -0.72
N ILE A 248 27.30 -7.49 -1.51
CA ILE A 248 28.75 -7.33 -1.38
C ILE A 248 29.34 -6.32 -2.39
N SER A 249 28.48 -5.62 -3.15
CA SER A 249 28.91 -4.65 -4.16
C SER A 249 29.37 -3.31 -3.57
N GLN A 250 30.07 -2.52 -4.38
CA GLN A 250 30.41 -1.14 -4.05
C GLN A 250 29.16 -0.26 -3.89
N ASN A 251 28.07 -0.57 -4.60
CA ASN A 251 26.79 0.13 -4.49
C ASN A 251 26.16 -0.06 -3.10
N ALA A 252 26.16 -1.29 -2.58
CA ALA A 252 25.74 -1.56 -1.21
C ALA A 252 26.62 -0.83 -0.18
N VAL A 253 27.94 -0.81 -0.38
CA VAL A 253 28.87 -0.04 0.47
C VAL A 253 28.58 1.46 0.42
N ASN A 254 28.31 2.01 -0.76
CA ASN A 254 27.97 3.42 -0.95
C ASN A 254 26.64 3.78 -0.29
N ALA A 255 25.64 2.88 -0.36
CA ALA A 255 24.38 3.02 0.34
C ALA A 255 24.61 3.13 1.85
N LEU A 256 25.28 2.16 2.46
CA LEU A 256 25.51 2.15 3.91
C LEU A 256 26.35 3.36 4.38
N LYS A 257 27.33 3.80 3.59
CA LYS A 257 28.08 5.05 3.87
C LYS A 257 27.19 6.28 3.83
N THR A 258 26.29 6.38 2.84
CA THR A 258 25.34 7.50 2.72
C THR A 258 24.32 7.49 3.85
N MET A 259 23.79 6.32 4.21
CA MET A 259 22.90 6.16 5.36
C MET A 259 23.59 6.64 6.65
N LYS A 260 24.87 6.28 6.85
CA LYS A 260 25.67 6.77 7.99
C LYS A 260 25.86 8.29 7.95
N ARG A 261 26.08 8.89 6.78
CA ARG A 261 26.15 10.36 6.62
C ARG A 261 24.83 11.01 7.01
N ILE A 262 23.70 10.54 6.48
CA ILE A 262 22.36 11.03 6.83
C ILE A 262 22.15 11.00 8.35
N LYS A 263 22.44 9.85 8.97
CA LYS A 263 22.29 9.66 10.41
C LYS A 263 23.12 10.67 11.23
N ASN A 264 24.34 10.96 10.79
CA ASN A 264 25.28 11.80 11.53
C ASN A 264 25.12 13.30 11.25
N GLU A 265 24.69 13.68 10.04
CA GLU A 265 24.67 15.08 9.60
C GLU A 265 23.29 15.73 9.74
N ILE A 266 22.20 14.98 9.55
CA ILE A 266 20.84 15.54 9.46
C ILE A 266 19.79 14.75 10.25
N SER A 267 20.22 13.83 11.10
CA SER A 267 19.35 12.99 11.91
C SER A 267 20.06 12.58 13.21
N SER A 268 19.65 11.47 13.82
CA SER A 268 20.31 10.86 14.97
C SER A 268 19.92 9.38 15.13
N ASP A 269 20.59 8.68 16.05
CA ASP A 269 20.21 7.30 16.43
C ASP A 269 18.77 7.22 16.99
N SER A 270 18.34 8.24 17.74
CA SER A 270 17.00 8.28 18.32
C SER A 270 15.94 8.55 17.26
N ILE A 271 16.21 9.45 16.32
CA ILE A 271 15.30 9.78 15.23
C ILE A 271 15.14 8.55 14.33
N PHE A 272 16.22 7.96 13.83
CA PHE A 272 16.17 6.79 12.93
C PHE A 272 15.32 5.63 13.44
N LYS A 273 15.24 5.46 14.76
CA LYS A 273 14.52 4.38 15.44
C LYS A 273 13.12 4.76 15.92
N SER A 274 12.61 5.96 15.61
CA SER A 274 11.31 6.44 16.09
C SER A 274 10.38 6.85 14.93
N ILE A 275 9.38 6.01 14.68
CA ILE A 275 8.28 6.34 13.75
C ILE A 275 7.37 7.40 14.36
N ASP A 276 6.97 7.25 15.63
CA ASP A 276 6.04 8.17 16.28
C ASP A 276 6.55 9.61 16.27
N TYR A 277 7.83 9.81 16.61
CA TYR A 277 8.48 11.12 16.53
C TYR A 277 8.44 11.68 15.10
N SER A 278 8.58 10.83 14.09
CA SER A 278 8.56 11.27 12.70
C SER A 278 7.17 11.73 12.25
N ILE A 279 6.13 11.00 12.66
CA ILE A 279 4.74 11.37 12.39
C ILE A 279 4.40 12.66 13.12
N GLU A 280 4.79 12.80 14.38
CA GLU A 280 4.61 14.04 15.14
C GLU A 280 5.27 15.22 14.42
N LYS A 281 6.51 15.07 13.97
CA LYS A 281 7.26 16.11 13.25
C LYS A 281 6.68 16.44 11.87
N LEU A 282 6.01 15.49 11.24
CA LEU A 282 5.26 15.73 10.03
C LEU A 282 4.02 16.59 10.32
N MET A 283 3.29 16.28 11.40
CA MET A 283 2.04 16.94 11.76
C MET A 283 2.24 18.35 12.34
N ASP A 284 3.28 18.57 13.14
CA ASP A 284 3.58 19.89 13.74
C ASP A 284 4.33 20.84 12.79
N GLY A 285 4.79 20.33 11.63
CA GLY A 285 5.54 21.09 10.63
C GLY A 285 7.01 21.28 10.97
N ASN A 286 7.58 20.50 11.88
CA ASN A 286 8.99 20.54 12.28
C ASN A 286 9.85 19.42 11.66
N GLY A 287 9.35 18.68 10.68
CA GLY A 287 10.15 17.80 9.83
C GLY A 287 10.54 18.51 8.53
N ILE A 288 11.82 18.46 8.13
CA ILE A 288 12.27 18.96 6.82
C ILE A 288 11.95 17.92 5.74
N PHE A 289 12.42 16.69 5.92
CA PHE A 289 12.19 15.56 5.02
C PHE A 289 11.77 14.32 5.80
N LEU A 290 10.87 13.52 5.23
CA LEU A 290 10.43 12.26 5.83
C LEU A 290 10.04 11.28 4.73
N LYS A 291 10.61 10.07 4.75
CA LYS A 291 10.09 8.96 3.95
C LYS A 291 9.10 8.16 4.79
N PHE A 292 7.85 8.10 4.35
CA PHE A 292 6.79 7.39 5.06
C PHE A 292 5.68 6.93 4.10
N GLY A 293 4.77 6.07 4.59
CA GLY A 293 3.60 5.62 3.81
C GLY A 293 2.77 6.79 3.32
N TYR A 294 2.05 6.60 2.22
CA TYR A 294 1.18 7.64 1.68
C TYR A 294 -0.03 7.86 2.60
N PHE A 295 -0.26 9.12 3.01
CA PHE A 295 -1.44 9.54 3.74
C PHE A 295 -2.31 10.42 2.84
N SER A 296 -3.59 10.07 2.74
CA SER A 296 -4.61 10.98 2.21
C SER A 296 -5.08 11.90 3.33
N TRP A 297 -4.63 13.16 3.32
CA TRP A 297 -5.08 14.22 4.21
C TRP A 297 -6.48 14.73 3.84
#